data_AF-A0A7X5SBU7-F1
#
_entry.id   AF-A0A7X5SBU7-F1
#
_cell.length_a   1.000
_cell.length_b   1.000
_cell.length_c   1.000
_cell.angle_alpha   90.00
_cell.angle_beta   90.00
_cell.angle_gamma   90.00
#
_symmetry.space_group_name_H-M   'P 1'
#
loop_
_entity.id
_entity.type
_entity.pdbx_description
1 polymer ?
#
loop_
_entity_poly.entity_id
_entity_poly.type
_entity_poly.pdbx_seq_one_letter_code
_entity_poly.pdbx_strand_id
1 'polypeptide(L)'
;VNGEIYNHRELKQELVQPYAFQTGSDCEVINALYREDAPASYLNRLNGIFAFALWDKAAGRVLIARDPIGVVPLYWGHDREGRLRVASELKSLVDDCADAAQFPPGHWYDSATGALSRYYERSWREY
;
A
#
# COMPACT_ATOMS: atom_id res chain seq x y z
N VAL A 1 -4.11 3.29 -7.05
CA VAL A 1 -3.45 4.03 -5.96
C VAL A 1 -4.19 5.34 -5.80
N ASN A 2 -4.41 5.81 -4.58
CA ASN A 2 -4.85 7.17 -4.28
C ASN A 2 -3.69 7.84 -3.54
N GLY A 3 -3.16 8.95 -4.05
CA GLY A 3 -2.02 9.62 -3.46
C GLY A 3 -1.05 10.21 -4.46
N GLU A 4 0.06 10.71 -3.94
CA GLU A 4 1.17 11.29 -4.68
C GLU A 4 2.50 10.79 -4.10
N ILE A 5 3.37 10.27 -4.97
CA ILE A 5 4.75 9.88 -4.62
C ILE A 5 5.71 10.99 -5.09
N TYR A 6 6.09 11.86 -4.16
CA TYR A 6 6.89 13.05 -4.46
C TYR A 6 8.28 12.70 -5.00
N ASN A 7 8.92 11.67 -4.43
CA ASN A 7 10.26 11.24 -4.85
C ASN A 7 10.26 10.20 -5.99
N HIS A 8 9.17 10.07 -6.76
CA HIS A 8 9.09 9.06 -7.84
C HIS A 8 10.23 9.18 -8.88
N ARG A 9 10.75 10.38 -9.14
CA ARG A 9 11.85 10.59 -10.11
C ARG A 9 13.18 10.03 -9.59
N GLU A 10 13.47 10.26 -8.32
CA GLU A 10 14.66 9.74 -7.64
C GLU A 10 14.59 8.21 -7.60
N LEU A 11 13.45 7.67 -7.16
CA LEU A 11 13.21 6.23 -7.11
C LEU A 11 13.35 5.55 -8.47
N LYS A 12 12.93 6.20 -9.57
CA LYS A 12 13.12 5.71 -10.94
C LYS A 12 14.60 5.61 -11.34
N GLN A 13 15.45 6.52 -10.85
CA GLN A 13 16.89 6.53 -11.14
C GLN A 13 17.66 5.51 -10.30
N GLU A 14 17.13 5.17 -9.12
CA GLU A 14 17.73 4.20 -8.18
C GLU A 14 17.34 2.74 -8.44
N LEU A 15 16.55 2.46 -9.48
CA LEU A 15 16.13 1.10 -9.80
C LEU A 15 17.34 0.22 -10.14
N VAL A 16 17.43 -0.92 -9.47
CA VAL A 16 18.47 -1.93 -9.70
C VAL A 16 18.17 -2.72 -10.97
N GLN A 17 16.88 -2.96 -11.26
CA GLN A 17 16.43 -3.67 -12.45
C GLN A 17 15.65 -2.75 -13.38
N PRO A 18 15.90 -2.83 -14.70
CA PRO A 18 15.17 -2.01 -15.65
C PRO A 18 13.68 -2.33 -15.60
N TYR A 19 12.87 -1.31 -15.37
CA TYR A 19 11.41 -1.37 -15.40
C TYR A 19 10.88 -0.58 -16.60
N ALA A 20 10.11 -1.25 -17.47
CA ALA A 20 9.49 -0.62 -18.62
C ALA A 20 8.24 0.16 -18.19
N PHE A 21 8.44 1.43 -17.80
CA PHE A 21 7.35 2.34 -17.46
C PHE A 21 6.42 2.54 -18.65
N GLN A 22 5.13 2.31 -18.41
CA GLN A 22 4.08 2.47 -19.40
C GLN A 22 3.42 3.84 -19.33
N THR A 23 3.55 4.54 -18.20
CA THR A 23 2.91 5.83 -17.94
C THR A 23 3.87 6.85 -17.33
N GLY A 24 3.45 8.11 -17.39
CA GLY A 24 4.09 9.21 -16.65
C GLY A 24 3.65 9.32 -15.19
N SER A 25 2.81 8.40 -14.69
CA SER A 25 2.32 8.48 -13.32
C SER A 25 3.46 8.29 -12.32
N ASP A 26 3.43 9.11 -11.28
CA ASP A 26 4.24 9.00 -10.09
C ASP A 26 4.01 7.67 -9.34
N CYS A 27 2.76 7.19 -9.32
CA CYS A 27 2.37 5.96 -8.62
C CYS A 27 2.89 4.67 -9.27
N GLU A 28 3.25 4.69 -10.56
CA GLU A 28 3.74 3.49 -11.26
C GLU A 28 5.07 2.98 -10.67
N VAL A 29 5.84 3.85 -10.01
CA VAL A 29 7.09 3.47 -9.35
C VAL A 29 6.89 2.37 -8.29
N ILE A 30 5.68 2.26 -7.71
CA ILE A 30 5.34 1.20 -6.75
C ILE A 30 5.44 -0.18 -7.41
N ASN A 31 5.04 -0.32 -8.68
CA ASN A 31 5.14 -1.59 -9.41
C ASN A 31 6.60 -1.97 -9.68
N ALA A 32 7.45 -0.98 -9.96
CA ALA A 32 8.88 -1.20 -10.16
C ALA A 32 9.54 -1.70 -8.85
N LEU A 33 9.29 -1.00 -7.75
CA LEU A 33 9.83 -1.34 -6.42
C LEU A 33 9.35 -2.71 -5.93
N TYR A 34 8.08 -3.05 -6.18
CA TYR A 34 7.52 -4.36 -5.84
C TYR A 34 8.29 -5.53 -6.51
N ARG A 35 8.87 -5.31 -7.69
CA ARG A 35 9.64 -6.34 -8.40
C ARG A 35 11.07 -6.49 -7.91
N GLU A 36 11.60 -5.48 -7.20
CA GLU A 36 13.00 -5.46 -6.78
C GLU A 36 13.19 -5.93 -5.35
N ASP A 37 12.26 -5.59 -4.45
CA ASP A 37 12.49 -5.71 -3.01
C ASP A 37 11.22 -6.10 -2.24
N ALA A 38 11.40 -6.51 -0.99
CA ALA A 38 10.31 -6.81 -0.09
C ALA A 38 9.53 -5.55 0.31
N PRO A 39 8.20 -5.65 0.55
CA PRO A 39 7.36 -4.51 0.92
C PRO A 39 7.89 -3.62 2.04
N ALA A 40 8.38 -4.21 3.14
CA ALA A 40 8.89 -3.46 4.27
C ALA A 40 10.08 -2.55 3.93
N SER A 41 10.90 -2.93 2.94
CA SER A 41 12.09 -2.20 2.53
C SER A 41 11.71 -0.97 1.68
N TYR A 42 10.93 -1.18 0.61
CA TYR A 42 10.62 -0.07 -0.30
C TYR A 42 9.55 0.89 0.25
N LEU A 43 8.63 0.43 1.11
CA LEU A 43 7.60 1.31 1.68
C LEU A 43 8.19 2.46 2.51
N ASN A 44 9.35 2.26 3.15
CA ASN A 44 10.07 3.31 3.87
C ASN A 44 10.79 4.31 2.95
N ARG A 45 11.03 3.92 1.68
CA ARG A 45 11.64 4.78 0.66
C ARG A 45 10.61 5.67 -0.04
N LEU A 46 9.33 5.31 0.02
CA LEU A 46 8.26 6.13 -0.56
C LEU A 46 8.08 7.41 0.24
N ASN A 47 8.45 8.54 -0.37
CA ASN A 47 8.15 9.87 0.16
C ASN A 47 6.90 10.40 -0.52
N GLY A 48 5.79 10.41 0.22
CA GLY A 48 4.50 10.75 -0.34
C GLY A 48 3.35 10.50 0.62
N ILE A 49 2.16 10.82 0.15
CA ILE A 49 0.90 10.43 0.77
C ILE A 49 0.24 9.43 -0.15
N PHE A 50 -0.21 8.29 0.36
CA PHE A 50 -0.70 7.20 -0.48
C PHE A 50 -1.56 6.20 0.29
N ALA A 51 -2.49 5.63 -0.46
CA ALA A 51 -3.18 4.41 -0.12
C ALA A 51 -3.26 3.56 -1.41
N PHE A 52 -2.81 2.32 -1.35
CA PHE A 52 -2.87 1.44 -2.51
C PHE A 52 -3.22 0.00 -2.15
N ALA A 53 -3.81 -0.68 -3.13
CA ALA A 53 -3.92 -2.12 -3.20
C ALA A 53 -3.25 -2.58 -4.51
N LEU A 54 -2.30 -3.50 -4.40
CA LEU A 54 -1.56 -4.10 -5.50
C LEU A 54 -1.97 -5.57 -5.59
N TRP A 55 -2.35 -6.02 -6.78
CA TRP A 55 -2.64 -7.42 -7.06
C TRP A 55 -1.56 -8.00 -7.96
N ASP A 56 -0.83 -8.98 -7.44
CA ASP A 56 0.07 -9.81 -8.21
C ASP A 56 -0.69 -11.05 -8.70
N LYS A 57 -1.04 -11.03 -9.99
CA LYS A 57 -1.74 -12.13 -10.64
C LYS A 57 -0.90 -13.40 -10.73
N ALA A 58 0.42 -13.30 -10.88
CA ALA A 58 1.28 -14.47 -11.01
C ALA A 58 1.41 -15.22 -9.68
N ALA A 59 1.48 -14.46 -8.57
CA ALA A 59 1.55 -15.01 -7.23
C ALA A 59 0.18 -15.27 -6.58
N GLY A 60 -0.92 -14.73 -7.14
CA GLY A 60 -2.23 -14.75 -6.50
C GLY A 60 -2.24 -13.97 -5.17
N ARG A 61 -1.50 -12.87 -5.09
CA ARG A 61 -1.17 -12.15 -3.86
C ARG A 61 -1.66 -10.70 -3.90
N VAL A 62 -2.33 -10.27 -2.83
CA VAL A 62 -2.72 -8.87 -2.60
C VAL A 62 -1.75 -8.25 -1.61
N LEU A 63 -1.27 -7.04 -1.91
CA LEU A 63 -0.61 -6.16 -0.97
C LEU A 63 -1.41 -4.88 -0.81
N ILE A 64 -1.63 -4.46 0.42
CA ILE A 64 -2.31 -3.19 0.73
C ILE A 64 -1.36 -2.37 1.60
N ALA A 65 -1.21 -1.09 1.33
CA ALA A 65 -0.43 -0.22 2.20
C ALA A 65 -1.02 1.19 2.27
N ARG A 66 -0.76 1.84 3.39
CA ARG A 66 -1.19 3.22 3.67
C ARG A 66 -0.01 4.02 4.21
N ASP A 67 0.03 5.29 3.83
CA ASP A 67 1.11 6.22 4.16
C ASP A 67 1.41 6.35 5.66
N PRO A 68 2.62 6.81 6.02
CA PRO A 68 3.17 6.77 7.39
C PRO A 68 2.26 7.28 8.51
N ILE A 69 1.48 8.32 8.23
CA ILE A 69 0.64 9.01 9.21
C ILE A 69 -0.85 8.95 8.85
N GLY A 70 -1.20 8.34 7.71
CA GLY A 70 -2.58 8.09 7.29
C GLY A 70 -3.28 9.30 6.69
N VAL A 71 -2.55 10.15 5.95
CA VAL A 71 -3.13 11.31 5.26
C VAL A 71 -4.19 10.87 4.26
N VAL A 72 -3.91 9.85 3.44
CA VAL A 72 -4.90 9.32 2.50
C VAL A 72 -5.80 8.33 3.24
N PRO A 73 -7.14 8.47 3.16
CA PRO A 73 -8.04 7.55 3.83
C PRO A 73 -8.03 6.18 3.14
N LEU A 74 -8.05 5.13 3.97
CA LEU A 74 -8.15 3.74 3.53
C LEU A 74 -8.89 2.94 4.60
N TYR A 75 -9.85 2.15 4.14
CA TYR A 75 -10.69 1.28 4.94
C TYR A 75 -10.63 -0.12 4.35
N TRP A 76 -10.78 -1.11 5.22
CA TRP A 76 -10.79 -2.52 4.86
C TRP A 76 -11.81 -3.27 5.72
N GLY A 77 -12.19 -4.45 5.26
CA GLY A 77 -13.08 -5.34 5.99
C GLY A 77 -13.41 -6.58 5.17
N HIS A 78 -14.33 -7.39 5.66
CA HIS A 78 -14.75 -8.63 5.01
C HIS A 78 -16.24 -8.60 4.71
N ASP A 79 -16.61 -9.10 3.53
CA ASP A 79 -18.02 -9.37 3.24
C ASP A 79 -18.54 -10.61 3.96
N ARG A 80 -19.84 -10.87 3.82
CA ARG A 80 -20.51 -12.01 4.46
C ARG A 80 -19.96 -13.38 4.04
N GLU A 81 -19.22 -13.43 2.94
CA GLU A 81 -18.55 -14.64 2.45
C GLU A 81 -17.06 -14.68 2.84
N GLY A 82 -16.61 -13.75 3.69
CA GLY A 82 -15.24 -13.66 4.18
C GLY A 82 -14.25 -13.09 3.18
N ARG A 83 -14.70 -12.47 2.07
CA ARG A 83 -13.80 -11.88 1.08
C ARG A 83 -13.32 -10.51 1.55
N LEU A 84 -12.01 -10.30 1.47
CA LEU A 84 -11.39 -9.03 1.79
C LEU A 84 -11.86 -7.93 0.81
N ARG A 85 -12.35 -6.82 1.37
CA ARG A 85 -12.74 -5.61 0.64
C ARG A 85 -11.95 -4.42 1.15
N VAL A 86 -11.62 -3.52 0.24
CA VAL A 86 -10.80 -2.33 0.52
C VAL A 86 -11.36 -1.15 -0.24
N ALA A 87 -11.47 0.00 0.42
CA ALA A 87 -11.96 1.23 -0.21
C ALA A 87 -11.34 2.47 0.43
N SER A 88 -11.25 3.57 -0.31
CA SER A 88 -10.80 4.86 0.24
C SER A 88 -11.82 5.51 1.18
N GLU A 89 -13.08 5.10 1.13
CA GLU A 89 -14.14 5.66 1.97
C GLU A 89 -14.97 4.54 2.60
N LEU A 90 -15.30 4.72 3.89
CA LEU A 90 -16.09 3.75 4.66
C LEU A 90 -17.47 3.48 4.05
N LYS A 91 -18.09 4.50 3.44
CA LYS A 91 -19.40 4.39 2.79
C LYS A 91 -19.47 3.30 1.71
N SER A 92 -18.35 2.93 1.11
CA SER A 92 -18.28 1.88 0.10
C SER A 92 -18.22 0.46 0.68
N LEU A 93 -18.11 0.32 2.00
CA LEU A 93 -17.98 -0.97 2.70
C LEU A 93 -19.16 -1.25 3.64
N VAL A 94 -19.76 -0.23 4.25
CA VAL A 94 -20.72 -0.40 5.36
C VAL A 94 -21.94 -1.25 5.06
N ASP A 95 -22.45 -1.22 3.83
CA ASP A 95 -23.67 -1.96 3.48
C ASP A 95 -23.38 -3.41 3.05
N ASP A 96 -22.18 -3.66 2.50
CA ASP A 96 -21.79 -4.95 1.92
C ASP A 96 -20.92 -5.80 2.84
N CYS A 97 -20.23 -5.17 3.79
CA CYS A 97 -19.29 -5.84 4.67
C CYS A 97 -19.92 -6.24 6.01
N ALA A 98 -19.57 -7.43 6.51
CA ALA A 98 -19.92 -7.88 7.86
C ALA A 98 -19.07 -7.15 8.92
N ASP A 99 -17.85 -6.76 8.56
CA ASP A 99 -16.97 -5.91 9.35
C ASP A 99 -16.35 -4.82 8.47
N ALA A 100 -16.05 -3.66 9.07
CA ALA A 100 -15.28 -2.62 8.42
C ALA A 100 -14.49 -1.84 9.46
N ALA A 101 -13.22 -1.57 9.15
CA ALA A 101 -12.32 -0.82 10.00
C ALA A 101 -11.46 0.13 9.15
N GLN A 102 -10.90 1.14 9.82
CA GLN A 102 -9.86 1.95 9.18
C GLN A 102 -8.57 1.13 9.06
N PHE A 103 -7.92 1.21 7.90
CA PHE A 103 -6.64 0.55 7.68
C PHE A 103 -5.49 1.31 8.38
N PRO A 104 -4.58 0.61 9.09
CA PRO A 104 -3.33 1.07 9.65
C PRO A 104 -2.59 2.27 9.05
N PRO A 105 -2.46 3.46 9.67
CA PRO A 105 -1.43 4.41 9.23
C PRO A 105 -0.03 3.80 9.33
N GLY A 106 0.80 3.89 8.28
CA GLY A 106 2.16 3.35 8.28
C GLY A 106 2.24 1.82 8.38
N HIS A 107 1.19 1.13 7.95
CA HIS A 107 1.15 -0.33 7.87
C HIS A 107 0.99 -0.80 6.43
N TRP A 108 1.28 -2.07 6.23
CA TRP A 108 0.94 -2.82 5.04
C TRP A 108 0.40 -4.20 5.42
N TYR A 109 -0.43 -4.75 4.55
CA TYR A 109 -1.02 -6.08 4.67
C TYR A 109 -0.58 -6.95 3.50
N ASP A 110 -0.35 -8.22 3.79
CA ASP A 110 0.03 -9.25 2.82
C ASP A 110 -0.93 -10.44 2.85
N SER A 111 -1.62 -10.70 1.75
CA SER A 111 -2.51 -11.85 1.67
C SER A 111 -1.78 -13.19 1.66
N ALA A 112 -0.49 -13.23 1.31
CA ALA A 112 0.28 -14.48 1.31
C ALA A 112 0.57 -14.98 2.73
N THR A 113 0.72 -14.06 3.69
CA THR A 113 1.00 -14.38 5.10
C THR A 113 -0.19 -14.10 6.02
N GLY A 114 -1.19 -13.35 5.55
CA GLY A 114 -2.26 -12.80 6.38
C GLY A 114 -1.79 -11.73 7.37
N ALA A 115 -0.53 -11.29 7.27
CA ALA A 115 0.06 -10.39 8.25
C ALA A 115 -0.25 -8.92 7.93
N LEU A 116 -0.59 -8.17 8.99
CA LEU A 116 -0.62 -6.72 8.99
C LEU A 116 0.63 -6.23 9.73
N SER A 117 1.54 -5.58 9.01
CA SER A 117 2.86 -5.20 9.53
C SER A 117 3.05 -3.69 9.47
N ARG A 118 3.55 -3.11 10.56
CA ARG A 118 4.00 -1.73 10.58
C ARG A 118 5.31 -1.64 9.81
N TYR A 119 5.42 -0.69 8.88
CA TYR A 119 6.69 -0.39 8.22
C TYR A 119 7.29 0.92 8.72
N TYR A 120 6.47 1.85 9.20
CA TYR A 120 6.93 3.17 9.61
C TYR A 120 7.13 3.28 11.12
N GLU A 121 8.40 3.26 11.53
CA GLU A 121 8.84 3.43 12.90
C GLU A 121 9.91 4.52 12.98
N ARG A 122 9.80 5.40 13.96
CA ARG A 122 10.70 6.53 14.16
C ARG A 122 11.03 6.63 15.64
N SER A 123 12.31 6.83 15.94
CA SER A 123 12.82 6.91 17.31
C SER A 123 12.13 7.98 18.16
N TRP A 124 11.70 9.08 17.56
CA TRP A 124 11.01 10.17 18.27
C TRP A 124 9.60 9.82 18.78
N ARG A 125 9.03 8.65 18.46
CA ARG A 125 7.71 8.22 18.97
C ARG A 125 7.73 7.74 20.43
N GLU A 126 8.91 7.45 20.98
CA GLU A 126 9.07 6.92 22.34
C GLU A 126 9.40 7.99 23.39
N TYR A 127 9.49 9.25 22.97
CA TYR A 127 9.84 10.40 23.82
C TYR A 127 8.64 11.23 24.24
#